data_AF-A0A8T5BKQ6-F1
#
_entry.id   AF-A0A8T5BKQ6-F1
#
_cell.length_a   1.000
_cell.length_b   1.000
_cell.length_c   1.000
_cell.angle_alpha   90.00
_cell.angle_beta   90.00
_cell.angle_gamma   90.00
#
_symmetry.space_group_name_H-M   'P 1'
#
loop_
_entity.id
_entity.type
_entity.pdbx_description
1 polymer ?
#
loop_
_entity_poly.entity_id
_entity_poly.type
_entity_poly.pdbx_seq_one_letter_code
_entity_poly.pdbx_strand_id
1 'polypeptide(L)'
;MFKKAYSKTELYKIGSVPTYTGRNLDEVAFPLGGIGTGSISLGGWGQLRDWEIMNRPAKGFVVPRSFFTLRVNDAEKPPIIKVLQGPVGGSYVGDGHSLVPSHDKNELGQGLPHFKKATFTGTFPIATLKLEDPDVPVKVILEAFNPFIPLNDKDSSIPVAFFIYNFENISDKKISLIV
;
A
#
# COMPACT_ATOMS: atom_id res chain seq x y z
N MET A 1 -6.00 37.32 13.15
CA MET A 1 -5.62 37.39 11.71
C MET A 1 -5.07 36.01 11.33
N PHE A 2 -5.77 35.24 10.49
CA PHE A 2 -5.26 33.93 10.04
C PHE A 2 -4.14 34.16 9.01
N LYS A 3 -2.94 33.70 9.32
CA LYS A 3 -1.82 33.70 8.37
C LYS A 3 -2.19 32.72 7.25
N LYS A 4 -2.37 33.20 6.02
CA LYS A 4 -2.60 32.30 4.88
C LYS A 4 -1.40 31.37 4.77
N ALA A 5 -1.65 30.06 4.88
CA ALA A 5 -0.61 29.05 4.81
C ALA A 5 0.02 28.94 3.41
N TYR A 6 -0.68 29.44 2.37
CA TYR A 6 -0.25 29.42 0.98
C TYR A 6 -0.58 30.75 0.28
N SER A 7 0.32 31.19 -0.60
CA SER A 7 0.15 32.33 -1.51
C SER A 7 -0.72 31.99 -2.72
N LYS A 8 -1.20 33.02 -3.43
CA LYS A 8 -1.97 32.83 -4.67
C LYS A 8 -1.16 32.04 -5.70
N THR A 9 0.12 32.34 -5.84
CA THR A 9 1.03 31.64 -6.77
C THR A 9 1.19 30.17 -6.41
N GLU A 10 1.30 29.84 -5.12
CA GLU A 10 1.39 28.44 -4.66
C GLU A 10 0.11 27.65 -4.95
N LEU A 11 -1.07 28.28 -4.83
CA LEU A 11 -2.36 27.63 -5.10
C LEU A 11 -2.59 27.33 -6.59
N TYR A 12 -2.09 28.17 -7.50
CA TYR A 12 -2.25 27.98 -8.95
C TYR A 12 -1.10 27.23 -9.61
N LYS A 13 -0.02 26.93 -8.88
CA LYS A 13 1.10 26.18 -9.44
C LYS A 13 0.68 24.72 -9.60
N ILE A 14 0.79 24.20 -10.83
CA ILE A 14 0.73 22.76 -11.07
C ILE A 14 1.98 22.16 -10.42
N GLY A 15 1.78 21.54 -9.26
CA GLY A 15 2.83 20.85 -8.53
C GLY A 15 3.19 19.51 -9.15
N SER A 16 4.29 18.93 -8.68
CA SER A 16 4.54 17.50 -8.89
C SER A 16 3.50 16.69 -8.13
N VAL A 17 3.22 15.48 -8.62
CA VAL A 17 2.38 14.53 -7.89
C VAL A 17 2.97 14.31 -6.49
N PRO A 18 2.17 14.42 -5.41
CA PRO A 18 2.66 14.16 -4.06
C PRO A 18 3.16 12.72 -3.92
N THR A 19 4.36 12.60 -3.38
CA THR A 19 4.99 11.32 -3.05
C THR A 19 5.34 11.32 -1.57
N TYR A 20 5.04 10.23 -0.89
CA TYR A 20 5.19 10.06 0.56
C TYR A 20 6.23 8.98 0.86
N THR A 21 7.02 9.21 1.91
CA THR A 21 8.06 8.31 2.39
C THR A 21 8.21 8.43 3.90
N GLY A 22 8.85 7.45 4.55
CA GLY A 22 9.12 7.51 5.99
C GLY A 22 7.84 7.58 6.81
N ARG A 23 7.81 8.41 7.85
CA ARG A 23 6.66 8.54 8.77
C ARG A 23 5.40 9.09 8.11
N ASN A 24 5.50 9.75 6.96
CA ASN A 24 4.32 10.21 6.22
C ASN A 24 3.48 9.03 5.72
N LEU A 25 4.07 7.83 5.57
CA LEU A 25 3.36 6.62 5.13
C LEU A 25 2.34 6.11 6.16
N ASP A 26 2.49 6.48 7.43
CA ASP A 26 1.60 6.04 8.52
C ASP A 26 0.18 6.59 8.34
N GLU A 27 0.08 7.78 7.76
CA GLU A 27 -1.18 8.51 7.58
C GLU A 27 -1.86 8.21 6.24
N VAL A 28 -1.19 7.47 5.34
CA VAL A 28 -1.76 7.12 4.03
C VAL A 28 -2.79 6.00 4.19
N ALA A 29 -4.02 6.25 3.77
CA ALA A 29 -5.08 5.25 3.59
C ALA A 29 -5.78 5.53 2.25
N PHE A 30 -5.39 4.79 1.21
CA PHE A 30 -5.94 4.96 -0.13
C PHE A 30 -7.10 3.99 -0.37
N PRO A 31 -8.32 4.45 -0.64
CA PRO A 31 -9.48 3.58 -0.74
C PRO A 31 -9.45 2.76 -2.04
N LEU A 32 -9.62 1.45 -1.91
CA LEU A 32 -9.84 0.52 -3.01
C LEU A 32 -11.23 -0.10 -2.85
N GLY A 33 -12.19 0.37 -3.65
CA GLY A 33 -13.56 -0.14 -3.66
C GLY A 33 -14.46 0.70 -4.57
N GLY A 34 -15.43 0.04 -5.19
CA GLY A 34 -16.43 0.68 -6.02
C GLY A 34 -17.41 1.55 -5.24
N ILE A 35 -18.13 2.39 -5.96
CA ILE A 35 -19.19 3.22 -5.40
C ILE A 35 -20.24 2.30 -4.74
N GLY A 36 -20.46 2.49 -3.44
CA GLY A 36 -21.46 1.73 -2.67
C GLY A 36 -21.08 0.28 -2.35
N THR A 37 -19.86 -0.18 -2.65
CA THR A 37 -19.47 -1.59 -2.43
C THR A 37 -18.78 -1.85 -1.09
N GLY A 38 -18.46 -0.80 -0.35
CA GLY A 38 -17.43 -0.85 0.69
C GLY A 38 -16.02 -0.74 0.10
N SER A 39 -15.01 -0.67 0.96
CA SER A 39 -13.62 -0.46 0.55
C SER A 39 -12.61 -1.20 1.43
N ILE A 40 -11.45 -1.47 0.86
CA ILE A 40 -10.23 -1.87 1.57
C ILE A 40 -9.23 -0.74 1.36
N SER A 41 -8.60 -0.25 2.42
CA SER A 41 -7.60 0.80 2.28
C SER A 41 -6.21 0.20 2.04
N LEU A 42 -5.53 0.66 1.00
CA LEU A 42 -4.11 0.47 0.80
C LEU A 42 -3.35 1.51 1.64
N GLY A 43 -2.61 1.03 2.63
CA GLY A 43 -1.76 1.86 3.47
C GLY A 43 -0.45 2.28 2.81
N GLY A 44 0.21 3.30 3.35
CA GLY A 44 1.38 3.90 2.72
C GLY A 44 2.60 2.99 2.56
N TRP A 45 2.74 1.96 3.39
CA TRP A 45 3.80 0.97 3.25
C TRP A 45 3.30 -0.35 2.63
N GLY A 46 2.09 -0.36 2.07
CA GLY A 46 1.52 -1.50 1.32
C GLY A 46 0.63 -2.43 2.12
N GLN A 47 0.40 -2.12 3.40
CA GLN A 47 -0.49 -2.89 4.27
C GLN A 47 -1.96 -2.70 3.91
N LEU A 48 -2.74 -3.77 3.91
CA LEU A 48 -4.19 -3.72 3.70
C LEU A 48 -4.90 -3.51 5.04
N ARG A 49 -5.63 -2.41 5.17
CA ARG A 49 -6.33 -2.01 6.40
C ARG A 49 -7.71 -1.44 6.12
N ASP A 50 -8.44 -1.11 7.17
CA ASP A 50 -9.76 -0.49 7.09
C ASP A 50 -10.69 -1.30 6.17
N TRP A 51 -10.82 -2.60 6.46
CA TRP A 51 -11.65 -3.52 5.69
C TRP A 51 -13.14 -3.24 5.95
N GLU A 52 -13.66 -2.22 5.29
CA GLU A 52 -15.04 -1.73 5.37
C GLU A 52 -15.91 -2.39 4.31
N ILE A 53 -15.95 -3.72 4.35
CA ILE A 53 -16.78 -4.56 3.48
C ILE A 53 -18.06 -4.99 4.21
N MET A 54 -19.05 -5.51 3.47
CA MET A 54 -20.33 -5.97 4.02
C MET A 54 -21.16 -4.87 4.73
N ASN A 55 -21.06 -3.62 4.25
CA ASN A 55 -21.79 -2.47 4.81
C ASN A 55 -21.50 -2.21 6.30
N ARG A 56 -20.31 -2.60 6.78
CA ARG A 56 -19.90 -2.40 8.18
C ARG A 56 -18.75 -1.40 8.26
N PRO A 57 -18.94 -0.25 8.94
CA PRO A 57 -17.83 0.65 9.29
C PRO A 57 -16.81 -0.11 10.15
N ALA A 58 -15.54 -0.05 9.77
CA ALA A 58 -14.50 -0.92 10.30
C ALA A 58 -13.11 -0.29 10.15
N LYS A 59 -12.97 1.01 10.44
CA LYS A 59 -11.66 1.66 10.53
C LYS A 59 -10.77 1.00 11.57
N GLY A 60 -9.51 0.80 11.22
CA GLY A 60 -8.53 0.03 11.99
C GLY A 60 -8.72 -1.48 11.90
N PHE A 61 -9.80 -1.99 11.31
CA PHE A 61 -9.97 -3.44 11.13
C PHE A 61 -9.02 -3.95 10.05
N VAL A 62 -8.34 -5.04 10.39
CA VAL A 62 -7.35 -5.72 9.56
C VAL A 62 -7.75 -7.19 9.50
N VAL A 63 -7.65 -7.79 8.31
CA VAL A 63 -7.88 -9.21 8.15
C VAL A 63 -6.54 -9.94 8.36
N PRO A 64 -6.47 -10.92 9.28
CA PRO A 64 -5.28 -11.73 9.49
C PRO A 64 -4.72 -12.31 8.19
N ARG A 65 -3.40 -12.33 8.06
CA ARG A 65 -2.63 -12.94 6.96
C ARG A 65 -3.01 -12.42 5.57
N SER A 66 -3.47 -11.17 5.50
CA SER A 66 -3.85 -10.51 4.25
C SER A 66 -2.71 -9.64 3.71
N PHE A 67 -1.72 -10.29 3.12
CA PHE A 67 -0.59 -9.66 2.46
C PHE A 67 -0.04 -10.57 1.35
N PHE A 68 0.74 -9.99 0.44
CA PHE A 68 1.44 -10.74 -0.60
C PHE A 68 2.90 -10.93 -0.21
N THR A 69 3.52 -11.99 -0.71
CA THR A 69 4.95 -12.27 -0.49
C THR A 69 5.67 -12.37 -1.82
N LEU A 70 6.97 -12.12 -1.82
CA LEU A 70 7.85 -12.37 -2.94
C LEU A 70 8.89 -13.38 -2.50
N ARG A 71 9.08 -14.42 -3.30
CA ARG A 71 10.22 -15.31 -3.20
C ARG A 71 11.08 -15.18 -4.46
N VAL A 72 12.33 -14.79 -4.27
CA VAL A 72 13.35 -14.71 -5.33
C VAL A 72 14.31 -15.90 -5.16
N ASN A 73 14.50 -16.68 -6.22
CA ASN A 73 15.53 -17.72 -6.25
C ASN A 73 16.64 -17.33 -7.24
N ASP A 74 17.86 -17.37 -6.75
CA ASP A 74 19.11 -17.35 -7.51
C ASP A 74 19.70 -18.77 -7.45
N ALA A 75 20.44 -19.19 -8.47
CA ALA A 75 21.09 -20.50 -8.49
C ALA A 75 22.21 -20.63 -7.43
N GLU A 76 22.83 -19.51 -7.05
CA GLU A 76 24.02 -19.51 -6.18
C GLU A 76 23.75 -19.02 -4.75
N LYS A 77 22.63 -18.33 -4.52
CA LYS A 77 22.29 -17.73 -3.21
C LYS A 77 21.06 -18.39 -2.60
N PRO A 78 20.95 -18.43 -1.25
CA PRO A 78 19.72 -18.81 -0.59
C PRO A 78 18.52 -17.97 -1.07
N PRO A 79 17.31 -18.54 -1.09
CA PRO A 79 16.13 -17.82 -1.54
C PRO A 79 15.83 -16.63 -0.62
N ILE A 80 15.48 -15.50 -1.22
CA ILE A 80 15.04 -14.32 -0.49
C ILE A 80 13.53 -14.34 -0.43
N ILE A 81 12.96 -14.26 0.77
CA ILE A 81 11.51 -14.18 0.99
C ILE A 81 11.21 -12.87 1.69
N LYS A 82 10.32 -12.07 1.10
CA LYS A 82 9.92 -10.75 1.61
C LYS A 82 8.42 -10.60 1.55
N VAL A 83 7.82 -9.95 2.54
CA VAL A 83 6.46 -9.39 2.38
C VAL A 83 6.55 -8.25 1.38
N LEU A 84 5.59 -8.15 0.45
CA LEU A 84 5.51 -7.08 -0.57
C LEU A 84 5.01 -5.77 0.04
N GLN A 85 5.72 -5.32 1.09
CA GLN A 85 5.43 -4.15 1.90
C GLN A 85 6.76 -3.50 2.33
N GLY A 86 6.70 -2.20 2.62
CA GLY A 86 7.82 -1.43 3.17
C GLY A 86 8.04 -1.71 4.67
N PRO A 87 8.95 -0.96 5.31
CA PRO A 87 9.17 -1.09 6.74
C PRO A 87 7.86 -0.87 7.50
N VAL A 88 7.61 -1.71 8.51
CA VAL A 88 6.44 -1.60 9.38
C VAL A 88 6.40 -0.19 9.99
N GLY A 89 5.39 0.57 9.56
CA GLY A 89 5.08 1.91 10.06
C GLY A 89 4.08 1.89 11.22
N GLY A 90 3.70 3.07 11.67
CA GLY A 90 2.65 3.29 12.66
C GLY A 90 3.14 3.94 13.96
N SER A 91 2.19 4.37 14.78
CA SER A 91 2.46 4.85 16.12
C SER A 91 2.96 3.69 17.00
N TYR A 92 4.09 3.85 17.67
CA TYR A 92 4.51 2.91 18.73
C TYR A 92 3.59 2.97 19.96
N VAL A 93 2.68 3.95 19.97
CA VAL A 93 1.58 4.05 20.93
C VAL A 93 0.50 3.09 20.42
N GLY A 94 0.30 1.98 21.14
CA GLY A 94 -0.63 0.92 20.74
C GLY A 94 -2.03 1.44 20.40
N ASP A 95 -2.74 0.69 19.55
CA ASP A 95 -4.06 1.07 19.05
C ASP A 95 -4.99 1.47 20.21
N GLY A 96 -5.29 2.76 20.31
CA GLY A 96 -6.32 3.26 21.18
C GLY A 96 -7.65 2.68 20.75
N HIS A 97 -8.26 1.87 21.62
CA HIS A 97 -9.65 1.43 21.61
C HIS A 97 -10.29 1.23 20.22
N SER A 98 -9.75 0.33 19.40
CA SER A 98 -10.59 -0.30 18.37
C SER A 98 -11.47 -1.33 19.07
N LEU A 99 -12.79 -1.27 18.85
CA LEU A 99 -13.80 -2.16 19.43
C LEU A 99 -13.72 -3.62 18.92
N VAL A 100 -12.65 -3.94 18.20
CA VAL A 100 -12.28 -5.29 17.78
C VAL A 100 -10.88 -5.50 18.33
N PRO A 101 -10.63 -6.55 19.15
CA PRO A 101 -9.27 -6.90 19.51
C PRO A 101 -8.50 -6.99 18.20
N SER A 102 -7.49 -6.14 18.03
CA SER A 102 -6.49 -6.37 16.99
C SER A 102 -5.90 -7.74 17.34
N HIS A 103 -6.39 -8.77 16.65
CA HIS A 103 -5.92 -10.13 16.78
C HIS A 103 -4.40 -10.09 16.58
N ASP A 104 -3.69 -10.94 17.32
CA ASP A 104 -2.24 -10.94 17.49
C ASP A 104 -1.48 -10.15 16.42
N LYS A 105 -0.71 -9.14 16.81
CA LYS A 105 0.12 -8.31 15.91
C LYS A 105 1.08 -9.11 15.02
N ASN A 106 1.18 -10.42 15.22
CA ASN A 106 1.91 -11.37 14.40
C ASN A 106 1.17 -11.75 13.11
N GLU A 107 -0.12 -11.45 12.98
CA GLU A 107 -0.93 -11.94 11.88
C GLU A 107 -0.86 -11.10 10.59
N LEU A 108 -0.35 -9.86 10.62
CA LEU A 108 -0.17 -9.05 9.38
C LEU A 108 1.26 -9.14 8.81
N GLY A 109 2.04 -10.12 9.27
CA GLY A 109 3.38 -10.36 8.76
C GLY A 109 4.43 -9.35 9.24
N GLN A 110 4.16 -8.54 10.27
CA GLN A 110 5.12 -7.55 10.80
C GLN A 110 6.42 -8.18 11.31
N GLY A 111 6.38 -9.44 11.76
CA GLY A 111 7.57 -10.20 12.16
C GLY A 111 8.32 -10.87 11.01
N LEU A 112 7.78 -10.82 9.78
CA LEU A 112 8.44 -11.36 8.60
C LEU A 112 9.37 -10.31 7.97
N PRO A 113 10.33 -10.69 7.11
CA PRO A 113 11.17 -9.71 6.42
C PRO A 113 10.36 -8.82 5.46
N HIS A 114 10.44 -7.50 5.63
CA HIS A 114 9.88 -6.49 4.70
C HIS A 114 10.97 -5.87 3.82
N PHE A 115 10.57 -5.08 2.83
CA PHE A 115 11.50 -4.22 2.09
C PHE A 115 11.98 -3.07 2.99
N LYS A 116 13.20 -2.60 2.75
CA LYS A 116 13.83 -1.55 3.58
C LYS A 116 13.26 -0.16 3.32
N LYS A 117 12.58 0.07 2.20
CA LYS A 117 11.97 1.35 1.87
C LYS A 117 10.72 1.18 1.02
N ALA A 118 9.72 2.00 1.34
CA ALA A 118 8.53 2.20 0.55
C ALA A 118 8.42 3.66 0.13
N THR A 119 7.92 3.89 -1.08
CA THR A 119 7.58 5.21 -1.60
C THR A 119 6.19 5.13 -2.20
N PHE A 120 5.26 5.90 -1.64
CA PHE A 120 3.85 5.89 -2.04
C PHE A 120 3.49 7.14 -2.83
N THR A 121 2.82 6.96 -3.96
CA THR A 121 2.30 8.05 -4.79
C THR A 121 0.82 7.77 -5.02
N GLY A 122 -0.06 8.70 -4.63
CA GLY A 122 -1.51 8.53 -4.73
C GLY A 122 -2.15 9.60 -5.62
N THR A 123 -2.79 9.16 -6.70
CA THR A 123 -3.59 9.99 -7.60
C THR A 123 -4.91 9.28 -7.85
N PHE A 124 -5.91 9.50 -6.99
CA PHE A 124 -7.18 8.80 -7.09
C PHE A 124 -7.74 8.83 -8.52
N PRO A 125 -8.07 7.67 -9.12
CA PRO A 125 -8.28 6.36 -8.47
C PRO A 125 -7.09 5.40 -8.44
N ILE A 126 -5.90 5.83 -8.84
CA ILE A 126 -4.69 4.99 -8.91
C ILE A 126 -3.70 5.33 -7.80
N ALA A 127 -3.20 4.29 -7.14
CA ALA A 127 -2.07 4.36 -6.23
C ALA A 127 -0.88 3.58 -6.79
N THR A 128 0.31 4.10 -6.57
CA THR A 128 1.57 3.43 -6.89
C THR A 128 2.41 3.30 -5.63
N LEU A 129 2.90 2.10 -5.36
CA LEU A 129 3.83 1.79 -4.28
C LEU A 129 5.11 1.21 -4.86
N LYS A 130 6.22 1.92 -4.68
CA LYS A 130 7.56 1.44 -5.03
C LYS A 130 8.22 0.86 -3.79
N LEU A 131 8.71 -0.37 -3.89
CA LEU A 131 9.43 -1.07 -2.83
C LEU A 131 10.91 -1.21 -3.21
N GLU A 132 11.80 -0.88 -2.27
CA GLU A 132 13.24 -0.88 -2.49
C GLU A 132 13.96 -1.59 -1.34
N ASP A 133 14.84 -2.51 -1.69
CA ASP A 133 15.74 -3.19 -0.76
C ASP A 133 17.05 -3.56 -1.51
N PRO A 134 18.22 -3.05 -1.10
CA PRO A 134 19.51 -3.38 -1.73
C PRO A 134 19.83 -4.88 -1.76
N ASP A 135 19.23 -5.66 -0.86
CA ASP A 135 19.47 -7.10 -0.78
C ASP A 135 18.59 -7.89 -1.77
N VAL A 136 17.62 -7.23 -2.42
CA VAL A 136 16.67 -7.85 -3.37
C VAL A 136 17.05 -7.46 -4.79
N PRO A 137 17.43 -8.40 -5.67
CA PRO A 137 17.88 -8.09 -7.05
C PRO A 137 16.73 -7.80 -8.02
N VAL A 138 15.59 -7.32 -7.51
CA VAL A 138 14.37 -7.04 -8.27
C VAL A 138 13.77 -5.73 -7.81
N LYS A 139 13.50 -4.86 -8.76
CA LYS A 139 12.70 -3.66 -8.54
C LYS A 139 11.23 -4.03 -8.58
N VAL A 140 10.49 -3.60 -7.56
CA VAL A 140 9.08 -3.93 -7.38
C VAL A 140 8.24 -2.66 -7.35
N ILE A 141 7.23 -2.60 -8.21
CA ILE A 141 6.23 -1.53 -8.25
C ILE A 141 4.85 -2.16 -8.22
N LEU A 142 4.05 -1.80 -7.23
CA LEU A 142 2.62 -2.10 -7.19
C LEU A 142 1.85 -0.92 -7.75
N GLU A 143 0.97 -1.18 -8.71
CA GLU A 143 -0.14 -0.30 -9.06
C GLU A 143 -1.43 -0.89 -8.50
N ALA A 144 -2.19 -0.09 -7.75
CA ALA A 144 -3.44 -0.52 -7.15
C ALA A 144 -4.55 0.49 -7.42
N PHE A 145 -5.71 -0.01 -7.80
CA PHE A 145 -6.88 0.83 -8.07
C PHE A 145 -8.17 0.03 -7.96
N ASN A 146 -9.27 0.76 -7.90
CA ASN A 146 -10.58 0.26 -8.30
C ASN A 146 -11.01 1.06 -9.55
N PRO A 147 -11.84 0.51 -10.45
CA PRO A 147 -12.36 1.27 -11.57
C PRO A 147 -13.19 2.44 -11.03
N PHE A 148 -12.76 3.67 -11.31
CA PHE A 148 -13.55 4.88 -11.06
C PHE A 148 -13.55 5.70 -12.34
N ILE A 149 -14.64 5.57 -13.10
CA ILE A 149 -14.76 6.09 -14.44
C ILE A 149 -15.85 7.17 -14.42
N PRO A 150 -15.50 8.46 -14.60
CA PRO A 150 -16.48 9.53 -14.61
C PRO A 150 -17.63 9.23 -15.59
N LEU A 151 -18.86 9.44 -15.12
CA LEU A 151 -20.09 9.22 -15.89
C LEU A 151 -20.40 7.76 -16.26
N ASN A 152 -19.66 6.79 -15.72
CA ASN A 152 -19.94 5.36 -15.86
C ASN A 152 -20.08 4.72 -14.47
N ASP A 153 -21.27 4.82 -13.91
CA ASP A 153 -21.61 4.30 -12.59
C ASP A 153 -21.54 2.78 -12.52
N LYS A 154 -21.94 2.08 -13.60
CA LYS A 154 -21.93 0.62 -13.69
C LYS A 154 -20.53 0.05 -13.44
N ASP A 155 -19.54 0.53 -14.18
CA ASP A 155 -18.17 0.03 -14.03
C ASP A 155 -17.50 0.61 -12.78
N SER A 156 -17.92 1.80 -12.34
CA SER A 156 -17.42 2.43 -11.10
C SER A 156 -17.92 1.76 -9.82
N SER A 157 -18.95 0.92 -9.91
CA SER A 157 -19.59 0.24 -8.77
C SER A 157 -19.20 -1.24 -8.68
N ILE A 158 -18.17 -1.68 -9.40
CA ILE A 158 -17.68 -3.06 -9.33
C ILE A 158 -16.95 -3.28 -7.99
N PRO A 159 -17.32 -4.30 -7.19
CA PRO A 159 -16.71 -4.59 -5.89
C PRO A 159 -15.36 -5.32 -6.05
N VAL A 160 -14.36 -4.62 -6.61
CA VAL A 160 -13.03 -5.19 -6.90
C VAL A 160 -11.92 -4.23 -6.53
N ALA A 161 -10.80 -4.78 -6.08
CA ALA A 161 -9.53 -4.07 -5.94
C ALA A 161 -8.49 -4.77 -6.82
N PHE A 162 -7.86 -4.01 -7.72
CA PHE A 162 -6.77 -4.50 -8.56
C PHE A 162 -5.44 -4.26 -7.86
N PHE A 163 -4.56 -5.27 -7.92
CA PHE A 163 -3.17 -5.20 -7.48
C PHE A 163 -2.27 -5.71 -8.59
N ILE A 164 -1.64 -4.80 -9.32
CA ILE A 164 -0.77 -5.12 -10.46
C ILE A 164 0.68 -4.93 -10.01
N TYR A 165 1.37 -6.05 -9.79
CA TYR A 165 2.79 -6.02 -9.46
C TYR A 165 3.64 -6.10 -10.73
N ASN A 166 4.51 -5.11 -10.89
CA ASN A 166 5.54 -5.07 -11.91
C ASN A 166 6.90 -5.39 -11.28
N PHE A 167 7.56 -6.41 -11.83
CA PHE A 167 8.87 -6.88 -11.39
C PHE A 167 9.89 -6.67 -12.50
N GLU A 168 11.01 -6.03 -12.16
CA GLU A 168 12.12 -5.82 -13.09
C GLU A 168 13.38 -6.45 -12.47
N ASN A 169 13.95 -7.46 -13.14
CA ASN A 169 15.24 -8.03 -12.75
C ASN A 169 16.34 -7.01 -13.05
N ILE A 170 17.01 -6.53 -12.00
CA ILE A 170 18.09 -5.53 -12.10
C ILE A 170 19.48 -6.17 -11.95
N SER A 171 19.55 -7.50 -11.87
CA SER A 171 20.81 -8.24 -11.87
C SER A 171 21.23 -8.69 -13.27
N ASP A 172 22.47 -9.13 -13.39
CA ASP A 172 23.05 -9.77 -14.57
C ASP A 172 22.77 -11.28 -14.63
N LYS A 173 22.08 -11.83 -13.61
CA LYS A 173 21.79 -13.26 -13.49
C LYS A 173 20.34 -13.57 -13.83
N LYS A 174 20.12 -14.80 -14.31
CA LYS A 174 18.77 -15.36 -14.44
C LYS A 174 18.27 -15.74 -13.04
N ILE A 175 17.13 -15.19 -12.66
CA ILE A 175 16.43 -15.46 -11.40
C ILE A 175 15.03 -16.00 -11.67
N SER A 176 14.46 -16.71 -10.70
CA SER A 176 13.03 -17.07 -10.72
C SER A 176 12.27 -16.36 -9.60
N LEU A 177 11.04 -15.95 -9.92
CA LEU A 177 10.15 -15.23 -9.02
C LEU A 177 8.89 -16.04 -8.77
N ILE A 178 8.46 -16.07 -7.50
CA ILE A 178 7.18 -16.60 -7.06
C ILE A 178 6.55 -15.52 -6.18
N VAL A 179 5.28 -15.21 -6.44
CA VAL A 179 4.46 -14.25 -5.68
C VAL A 179 3.34 -14.99 -4.98
#